data_AF-A0A0B4BK85-F1
#
_entry.id   AF-A0A0B4BK85-F1
#
_cell.length_a   1.000
_cell.length_b   1.000
_cell.length_c   1.000
_cell.angle_alpha   90.00
_cell.angle_beta   90.00
_cell.angle_gamma   90.00
#
_symmetry.space_group_name_H-M   'P 1'
#
loop_
_entity.id
_entity.type
_entity.pdbx_description
1 polymer ?
#
loop_
_entity_poly.entity_id
_entity_poly.type
_entity_poly.pdbx_seq_one_letter_code
_entity_poly.pdbx_strand_id
1 'polypeptide(L)'
;PGVMLGSAAQRLMRHYAVKPGNRAAVMAANPDGYRVALDLLEAGVDVALLADPRPGGSGGELADDLRAKGVRIVQGQFEEARGKSHVAAVKIVGEWVSCDLAVVSVGYAPMWQLPCHAGAKLSYDEDTAQFSLTLPDAAIGAAGGVTGLFSANAVTASAQSAAQTALARLGKDNREITPVLDDEAALANFELPINAHPRGKDFIDRDEDLQVKDLQNAVKEGYSELELVKRFSTVGMGPSQGRHSALATARTVAKATNRKVAEVGVTTARPPFAPETLGVLSGHHHPAERRSALHQEHIRLGADMRPVGAWRRPYFYGPKADAKRLIEEEVHAVRNGVGVLDVSTLGGLEVRGPDAGEFLNRIYTMAYKKQPVGRCRYCLMTNEMGTVIDDGVAYRLAEDLYYVTATTGAVARVYSDMLFW
;
A
#
# COMPACT_ATOMS: atom_id res chain seq x y z
N PRO A 1 -26.06 3.05 -13.76
CA PRO A 1 -26.72 2.90 -12.43
C PRO A 1 -27.78 1.80 -12.48
N GLY A 2 -27.95 1.03 -11.40
CA GLY A 2 -28.84 -0.14 -11.34
C GLY A 2 -28.21 -1.45 -11.85
N VAL A 3 -26.99 -1.42 -12.39
CA VAL A 3 -26.19 -2.62 -12.66
C VAL A 3 -25.21 -2.82 -11.51
N MET A 4 -25.23 -3.99 -10.85
CA MET A 4 -24.34 -4.25 -9.71
C MET A 4 -23.96 -5.73 -9.61
N LEU A 5 -22.94 -6.01 -8.79
CA LEU A 5 -22.53 -7.37 -8.46
C LEU A 5 -23.55 -8.05 -7.55
N GLY A 6 -23.69 -9.37 -7.67
CA GLY A 6 -24.56 -10.18 -6.81
C GLY A 6 -24.26 -10.00 -5.32
N SER A 7 -22.98 -10.04 -4.96
CA SER A 7 -22.53 -9.80 -3.59
C SER A 7 -22.85 -8.40 -3.07
N ALA A 8 -22.87 -7.38 -3.95
CA ALA A 8 -23.28 -6.03 -3.58
C ALA A 8 -24.79 -5.94 -3.30
N ALA A 9 -25.61 -6.60 -4.13
CA ALA A 9 -27.06 -6.69 -3.90
C ALA A 9 -27.38 -7.43 -2.60
N GLN A 10 -26.73 -8.59 -2.35
CA GLN A 10 -26.88 -9.31 -1.09
C GLN A 10 -26.44 -8.48 0.11
N ARG A 11 -25.33 -7.74 0.01
CA ARG A 11 -24.88 -6.86 1.09
C ARG A 11 -25.90 -5.75 1.40
N LEU A 12 -26.51 -5.14 0.38
CA LEU A 12 -27.60 -4.17 0.60
C LEU A 12 -28.76 -4.80 1.38
N MET A 13 -29.20 -5.99 0.98
CA MET A 13 -30.34 -6.67 1.62
C MET A 13 -30.00 -7.20 3.02
N ARG A 14 -28.94 -7.99 3.15
CA ARG A 14 -28.61 -8.76 4.37
C ARG A 14 -27.89 -7.94 5.43
N HIS A 15 -27.05 -6.98 5.05
CA HIS A 15 -26.32 -6.16 6.03
C HIS A 15 -26.94 -4.79 6.28
N TYR A 16 -27.58 -4.20 5.27
CA TYR A 16 -28.13 -2.85 5.38
C TYR A 16 -29.66 -2.79 5.38
N ALA A 17 -30.35 -3.93 5.21
CA ALA A 17 -31.80 -4.00 5.09
C ALA A 17 -32.36 -3.05 3.99
N VAL A 18 -31.59 -2.83 2.94
CA VAL A 18 -31.95 -1.99 1.80
C VAL A 18 -32.36 -2.87 0.63
N LYS A 19 -33.57 -2.66 0.11
CA LYS A 19 -34.04 -3.27 -1.13
C LYS A 19 -33.29 -2.67 -2.33
N PRO A 20 -32.53 -3.46 -3.13
CA PRO A 20 -31.65 -2.94 -4.17
C PRO A 20 -32.37 -2.45 -5.44
N GLY A 21 -33.64 -2.81 -5.62
CA GLY A 21 -34.50 -2.45 -6.73
C GLY A 21 -35.86 -3.13 -6.60
N ASN A 22 -36.82 -2.84 -7.47
CA ASN A 22 -38.15 -3.47 -7.42
C ASN A 22 -38.26 -4.67 -8.34
N ARG A 23 -37.56 -4.66 -9.47
CA ARG A 23 -37.61 -5.70 -10.48
C ARG A 23 -36.23 -6.01 -11.03
N ALA A 24 -35.74 -7.21 -10.75
CA ALA A 24 -34.41 -7.66 -11.09
C ALA A 24 -34.38 -8.57 -12.33
N ALA A 25 -33.38 -8.37 -13.18
CA ALA A 25 -32.85 -9.42 -14.04
C ALA A 25 -31.51 -9.89 -13.46
N VAL A 26 -31.27 -11.21 -13.43
CA VAL A 26 -30.06 -11.80 -12.85
C VAL A 26 -29.26 -12.54 -13.93
N MET A 27 -27.96 -12.25 -14.04
CA MET A 27 -26.99 -13.04 -14.81
C MET A 27 -26.19 -13.89 -13.83
N ALA A 28 -26.40 -15.19 -13.87
CA ALA A 28 -25.81 -16.16 -12.95
C ALA A 28 -25.00 -17.19 -13.74
N ALA A 29 -23.68 -17.06 -13.72
CA ALA A 29 -22.76 -18.04 -14.31
C ALA A 29 -22.00 -18.85 -13.24
N ASN A 30 -22.55 -18.90 -12.03
CA ASN A 30 -22.09 -19.68 -10.89
C ASN A 30 -23.25 -19.93 -9.91
N PRO A 31 -23.13 -20.88 -8.96
CA PRO A 31 -24.16 -21.16 -7.96
C PRO A 31 -24.58 -19.94 -7.14
N ASP A 32 -23.65 -19.01 -6.87
CA ASP A 32 -23.95 -17.79 -6.12
C ASP A 32 -24.95 -16.87 -6.83
N GLY A 33 -24.94 -16.81 -8.16
CA GLY A 33 -25.95 -16.05 -8.89
C GLY A 33 -27.38 -16.56 -8.65
N TYR A 34 -27.55 -17.87 -8.44
CA TYR A 34 -28.83 -18.46 -8.07
C TYR A 34 -29.22 -18.13 -6.63
N ARG A 35 -28.26 -18.19 -5.70
CA ARG A 35 -28.46 -17.76 -4.30
C ARG A 35 -28.87 -16.29 -4.21
N VAL A 36 -28.25 -15.43 -5.00
CA VAL A 36 -28.61 -14.01 -5.10
C VAL A 36 -30.04 -13.83 -5.58
N ALA A 37 -30.50 -14.61 -6.57
CA ALA A 37 -31.88 -14.56 -7.04
C ALA A 37 -32.89 -15.00 -5.97
N LEU A 38 -32.56 -16.04 -5.18
CA LEU A 38 -33.38 -16.47 -4.05
C LEU A 38 -33.47 -15.37 -2.96
N ASP A 39 -32.34 -14.76 -2.63
CA ASP A 39 -32.28 -13.65 -1.66
C ASP A 39 -33.09 -12.43 -2.12
N LEU A 40 -33.07 -12.13 -3.43
CA LEU A 40 -33.86 -11.04 -4.01
C LEU A 40 -35.37 -11.30 -3.84
N LEU A 41 -35.83 -12.52 -4.10
CA LEU A 41 -37.24 -12.90 -3.87
C LEU A 41 -37.63 -12.77 -2.40
N GLU A 42 -36.77 -13.23 -1.49
CA GLU A 42 -37.00 -13.11 -0.05
C GLU A 42 -37.12 -11.65 0.41
N ALA A 43 -36.30 -10.76 -0.18
CA ALA A 43 -36.37 -9.32 0.05
C ALA A 43 -37.53 -8.60 -0.67
N GLY A 44 -38.44 -9.35 -1.31
CA GLY A 44 -39.60 -8.81 -2.02
C GLY A 44 -39.29 -8.10 -3.33
N VAL A 45 -38.16 -8.43 -3.98
CA VAL A 45 -37.83 -7.98 -5.34
C VAL A 45 -38.46 -8.96 -6.34
N ASP A 46 -39.14 -8.43 -7.37
CA ASP A 46 -39.63 -9.25 -8.47
C ASP A 46 -38.45 -9.70 -9.34
N VAL A 47 -38.16 -11.00 -9.40
CA VAL A 47 -37.12 -11.52 -10.30
C VAL A 47 -37.76 -11.83 -11.64
N ALA A 48 -37.61 -10.89 -12.58
CA ALA A 48 -38.21 -10.97 -13.91
C ALA A 48 -37.69 -12.19 -14.70
N LEU A 49 -36.38 -12.47 -14.61
CA LEU A 49 -35.71 -13.58 -15.27
C LEU A 49 -34.30 -13.79 -14.70
N LEU A 50 -33.85 -15.05 -14.72
CA LEU A 50 -32.44 -15.43 -14.54
C LEU A 50 -31.88 -15.97 -15.85
N ALA A 51 -30.72 -15.45 -16.26
CA ALA A 51 -29.95 -15.89 -17.41
C ALA A 51 -28.67 -16.60 -16.94
N ASP A 52 -28.49 -17.85 -17.36
CA ASP A 52 -27.26 -18.60 -17.14
C ASP A 52 -26.60 -18.92 -18.50
N PRO A 53 -25.39 -18.42 -18.79
CA PRO A 53 -24.74 -18.63 -20.08
C PRO A 53 -24.22 -20.06 -20.29
N ARG A 54 -24.18 -20.88 -19.24
CA ARG A 54 -23.49 -22.17 -19.25
C ARG A 54 -24.39 -23.27 -19.80
N PRO A 55 -23.86 -24.18 -20.64
CA PRO A 55 -24.59 -25.37 -21.06
C PRO A 55 -25.01 -26.20 -19.83
N GLY A 56 -26.31 -26.42 -19.64
CA GLY A 56 -26.86 -27.17 -18.49
C GLY A 56 -27.02 -26.36 -17.19
N GLY A 57 -26.49 -25.13 -17.13
CA GLY A 57 -26.63 -24.22 -15.98
C GLY A 57 -25.73 -24.50 -14.77
N SER A 58 -25.91 -23.71 -13.71
CA SER A 58 -25.17 -23.81 -12.43
C SER A 58 -25.98 -24.23 -11.23
N GLY A 59 -27.30 -24.05 -11.32
CA GLY A 59 -28.08 -23.92 -10.11
C GLY A 59 -28.31 -25.24 -9.38
N GLY A 60 -28.24 -26.39 -10.05
CA GLY A 60 -28.66 -27.66 -9.46
C GLY A 60 -30.02 -27.50 -8.77
N GLU A 61 -30.11 -27.90 -7.50
CA GLU A 61 -31.29 -27.73 -6.64
C GLU A 61 -31.75 -26.26 -6.52
N LEU A 62 -30.82 -25.29 -6.52
CA LEU A 62 -31.16 -23.85 -6.48
C LEU A 62 -31.96 -23.41 -7.72
N ALA A 63 -31.71 -24.04 -8.88
CA ALA A 63 -32.49 -23.76 -10.08
C ALA A 63 -33.92 -24.27 -9.93
N ASP A 64 -34.10 -25.42 -9.30
CA ASP A 64 -35.41 -26.02 -9.08
C ASP A 64 -36.24 -25.20 -8.07
N ASP A 65 -35.60 -24.72 -7.00
CA ASP A 65 -36.22 -23.81 -6.04
C ASP A 65 -36.71 -22.51 -6.68
N LEU A 66 -35.90 -21.92 -7.58
CA LEU A 66 -36.28 -20.71 -8.32
C LEU A 66 -37.45 -20.97 -9.27
N ARG A 67 -37.45 -22.10 -9.98
CA ARG A 67 -38.57 -22.50 -10.86
C ARG A 67 -39.84 -22.72 -10.06
N ALA A 68 -39.76 -23.35 -8.89
CA ALA A 68 -40.90 -23.56 -7.99
C ALA A 68 -41.48 -22.24 -7.48
N LYS A 69 -40.65 -21.19 -7.35
CA LYS A 69 -41.07 -19.82 -7.03
C LYS A 69 -41.51 -18.99 -8.25
N GLY A 70 -41.60 -19.61 -9.44
CA GLY A 70 -42.10 -18.98 -10.66
C GLY A 70 -41.07 -18.18 -11.47
N VAL A 71 -39.78 -18.27 -11.15
CA VAL A 71 -38.73 -17.56 -11.89
C VAL A 71 -38.42 -18.28 -13.20
N ARG A 72 -38.49 -17.55 -14.31
CA ARG A 72 -38.06 -18.03 -15.62
C ARG A 72 -36.53 -18.05 -15.67
N ILE A 73 -35.96 -19.23 -15.92
CA ILE A 73 -34.52 -19.44 -16.14
C ILE A 73 -34.30 -19.72 -17.62
N VAL A 74 -33.38 -18.99 -18.25
CA VAL A 74 -33.02 -19.18 -19.67
C VAL A 74 -31.51 -19.38 -19.81
N GLN A 75 -31.12 -20.15 -20.83
CA GLN A 75 -29.74 -20.27 -21.22
C GLN A 75 -29.33 -19.03 -22.03
N GLY A 76 -28.48 -18.17 -21.48
CA GLY A 76 -28.08 -16.93 -22.12
C GLY A 76 -27.31 -15.98 -21.22
N GLN A 77 -26.90 -14.84 -21.77
CA GLN A 77 -26.16 -13.79 -21.08
C GLN A 77 -26.81 -12.42 -21.31
N PHE A 78 -26.41 -11.43 -20.52
CA PHE A 78 -26.77 -10.05 -20.80
C PHE A 78 -25.98 -9.56 -22.02
N GLU A 79 -26.70 -9.11 -23.05
CA GLU A 79 -26.11 -8.57 -24.28
C GLU A 79 -25.97 -7.05 -24.20
N GLU A 80 -27.04 -6.38 -23.78
CA GLU A 80 -27.14 -4.92 -23.75
C GLU A 80 -27.95 -4.50 -22.52
N ALA A 81 -27.65 -3.32 -21.98
CA ALA A 81 -28.50 -2.64 -21.00
C ALA A 81 -28.89 -1.27 -21.54
N ARG A 82 -30.16 -0.88 -21.33
CA ARG A 82 -30.66 0.44 -21.74
C ARG A 82 -31.27 1.20 -20.57
N GLY A 83 -31.11 2.51 -20.60
CA GLY A 83 -31.54 3.42 -19.56
C GLY A 83 -30.99 4.83 -19.78
N LYS A 84 -31.60 5.83 -19.14
CA LYS A 84 -31.10 7.21 -19.16
C LYS A 84 -30.27 7.52 -17.92
N SER A 85 -30.93 7.65 -16.77
CA SER A 85 -30.29 7.84 -15.46
C SER A 85 -30.11 6.52 -14.68
N HIS A 86 -30.92 5.52 -15.00
CA HIS A 86 -30.95 4.21 -14.36
C HIS A 86 -31.32 3.13 -15.37
N VAL A 87 -30.96 1.87 -15.12
CA VAL A 87 -31.35 0.76 -15.99
C VAL A 87 -32.88 0.64 -16.05
N ALA A 88 -33.42 0.43 -17.24
CA ALA A 88 -34.85 0.26 -17.49
C ALA A 88 -35.18 -1.09 -18.15
N ALA A 89 -34.20 -1.67 -18.85
CA ALA A 89 -34.27 -3.02 -19.38
C ALA A 89 -32.87 -3.56 -19.69
N VAL A 90 -32.76 -4.88 -19.71
CA VAL A 90 -31.61 -5.63 -20.24
C VAL A 90 -32.06 -6.51 -21.40
N LYS A 91 -31.17 -6.74 -22.35
CA LYS A 91 -31.42 -7.60 -23.50
C LYS A 91 -30.76 -8.96 -23.28
N ILE A 92 -31.53 -10.02 -23.43
CA ILE A 92 -31.15 -11.40 -23.11
C ILE A 92 -31.70 -12.29 -24.20
N VAL A 93 -30.82 -13.00 -24.93
CA VAL A 93 -31.20 -13.89 -26.03
C VAL A 93 -32.10 -13.16 -27.04
N GLY A 94 -31.71 -11.93 -27.41
CA GLY A 94 -32.50 -11.08 -28.32
C GLY A 94 -33.75 -10.40 -27.73
N GLU A 95 -34.23 -10.80 -26.55
CA GLU A 95 -35.45 -10.25 -25.93
C GLU A 95 -35.13 -9.13 -24.92
N TRP A 96 -35.91 -8.05 -24.93
CA TRP A 96 -35.80 -6.98 -23.93
C TRP A 96 -36.64 -7.31 -22.69
N VAL A 97 -35.97 -7.43 -21.54
CA VAL A 97 -36.60 -7.67 -20.23
C VAL A 97 -36.57 -6.38 -19.42
N SER A 98 -37.75 -5.85 -19.09
CA SER A 98 -37.86 -4.66 -18.24
C SER A 98 -37.44 -4.95 -16.81
N CYS A 99 -36.54 -4.12 -16.28
CA CYS A 99 -36.00 -4.22 -14.92
C CYS A 99 -35.45 -2.87 -14.48
N ASP A 100 -35.47 -2.60 -13.17
CA ASP A 100 -34.76 -1.48 -12.55
C ASP A 100 -33.48 -1.93 -11.83
N LEU A 101 -33.19 -3.23 -11.84
CA LEU A 101 -32.00 -3.83 -11.25
C LEU A 101 -31.46 -4.92 -12.18
N ALA A 102 -30.18 -4.84 -12.51
CA ALA A 102 -29.45 -5.85 -13.26
C ALA A 102 -28.31 -6.37 -12.40
N VAL A 103 -28.39 -7.64 -11.99
CA VAL A 103 -27.44 -8.24 -11.07
C VAL A 103 -26.55 -9.23 -11.81
N VAL A 104 -25.24 -9.15 -11.56
CA VAL A 104 -24.25 -9.99 -12.24
C VAL A 104 -23.45 -10.80 -11.23
N SER A 105 -23.40 -12.12 -11.42
CA SER A 105 -22.53 -13.04 -10.71
C SER A 105 -21.91 -14.03 -11.70
N VAL A 106 -20.63 -13.85 -12.01
CA VAL A 106 -19.94 -14.62 -13.07
C VAL A 106 -18.59 -15.20 -12.64
N GLY A 107 -18.17 -14.90 -11.41
CA GLY A 107 -16.91 -15.36 -10.88
C GLY A 107 -16.27 -14.41 -9.90
N TYR A 108 -15.12 -14.85 -9.43
CA TYR A 108 -14.30 -14.25 -8.41
C TYR A 108 -12.85 -14.14 -8.88
N ALA A 109 -12.27 -13.00 -8.54
CA ALA A 109 -10.83 -12.80 -8.50
C ALA A 109 -10.42 -12.86 -7.01
N PRO A 110 -9.45 -13.71 -6.61
CA PRO A 110 -8.98 -13.72 -5.23
C PRO A 110 -8.34 -12.37 -4.89
N MET A 111 -8.40 -11.95 -3.63
CA MET A 111 -7.65 -10.77 -3.18
C MET A 111 -6.16 -11.10 -3.05
N TRP A 112 -5.47 -11.18 -4.18
CA TRP A 112 -4.07 -11.61 -4.27
C TRP A 112 -3.07 -10.57 -3.80
N GLN A 113 -3.47 -9.31 -3.60
CA GLN A 113 -2.55 -8.19 -3.38
C GLN A 113 -1.67 -8.40 -2.15
N LEU A 114 -2.26 -8.75 -1.00
CA LEU A 114 -1.51 -8.99 0.24
C LEU A 114 -0.58 -10.22 0.15
N PRO A 115 -1.04 -11.39 -0.33
CA PRO A 115 -0.14 -12.51 -0.64
C PRO A 115 1.03 -12.11 -1.54
N CYS A 116 0.77 -11.35 -2.62
CA CYS A 116 1.81 -10.91 -3.55
C CYS A 116 2.78 -9.89 -2.94
N HIS A 117 2.33 -9.01 -2.04
CA HIS A 117 3.22 -8.13 -1.26
C HIS A 117 4.19 -8.94 -0.39
N ALA A 118 3.76 -10.11 0.07
CA ALA A 118 4.58 -11.07 0.80
C ALA A 118 5.37 -12.04 -0.11
N GLY A 119 5.35 -11.84 -1.43
CA GLY A 119 6.12 -12.63 -2.40
C GLY A 119 5.39 -13.82 -3.03
N ALA A 120 4.07 -13.97 -2.81
CA ALA A 120 3.29 -14.99 -3.53
C ALA A 120 3.21 -14.69 -5.02
N LYS A 121 3.16 -15.75 -5.83
CA LYS A 121 3.00 -15.67 -7.28
C LYS A 121 1.57 -15.99 -7.65
N LEU A 122 1.00 -15.17 -8.52
CA LEU A 122 -0.33 -15.39 -9.10
C LEU A 122 -0.18 -16.13 -10.43
N SER A 123 -1.05 -17.09 -10.68
CA SER A 123 -1.21 -17.76 -11.97
C SER A 123 -2.69 -17.81 -12.34
N TYR A 124 -2.98 -17.96 -13.63
CA TYR A 124 -4.35 -18.05 -14.14
C TYR A 124 -4.47 -19.26 -15.04
N ASP A 125 -5.50 -20.07 -14.80
CA ASP A 125 -5.88 -21.23 -15.59
C ASP A 125 -7.09 -20.86 -16.45
N GLU A 126 -6.92 -20.88 -17.78
CA GLU A 126 -7.94 -20.52 -18.75
C GLU A 126 -9.03 -21.60 -18.88
N ASP A 127 -8.71 -22.87 -18.60
CA ASP A 127 -9.65 -23.98 -18.74
C ASP A 127 -10.69 -23.97 -17.62
N THR A 128 -10.25 -23.61 -16.41
CA THR A 128 -11.12 -23.49 -15.22
C THR A 128 -11.58 -22.05 -14.95
N ALA A 129 -11.03 -21.07 -15.68
CA ALA A 129 -11.21 -19.64 -15.44
C ALA A 129 -10.85 -19.20 -14.01
N GLN A 130 -9.81 -19.81 -13.42
CA GLN A 130 -9.44 -19.60 -12.02
C GLN A 130 -8.05 -19.00 -11.88
N PHE A 131 -7.91 -18.15 -10.86
CA PHE A 131 -6.61 -17.75 -10.35
C PHE A 131 -6.14 -18.73 -9.28
N SER A 132 -4.84 -19.03 -9.30
CA SER A 132 -4.17 -19.78 -8.25
C SER A 132 -3.02 -18.96 -7.67
N LEU A 133 -2.76 -19.18 -6.37
CA LEU A 133 -1.68 -18.53 -5.64
C LEU A 133 -0.65 -19.58 -5.21
N THR A 134 0.59 -19.36 -5.64
CA THR A 134 1.75 -20.08 -5.11
C THR A 134 2.35 -19.23 -4.01
N LEU A 135 2.15 -19.63 -2.76
CA LEU A 135 2.75 -18.94 -1.61
C LEU A 135 4.27 -19.22 -1.58
N PRO A 136 5.10 -18.24 -1.17
CA PRO A 136 6.52 -18.46 -0.96
C PRO A 136 6.74 -19.30 0.32
N ASP A 137 7.94 -19.84 0.47
CA ASP A 137 8.39 -20.43 1.74
C ASP A 137 8.67 -19.32 2.77
N ALA A 138 7.60 -18.70 3.24
CA ALA A 138 7.60 -17.60 4.19
C ALA A 138 6.53 -17.83 5.26
N ALA A 139 6.56 -17.01 6.32
CA ALA A 139 5.60 -17.03 7.42
C ALA A 139 4.22 -16.45 7.04
N ILE A 140 3.68 -16.86 5.88
CA ILE A 140 2.32 -16.56 5.46
C ILE A 140 1.50 -17.83 5.29
N GLY A 141 0.22 -17.75 5.61
CA GLY A 141 -0.78 -18.77 5.35
C GLY A 141 -2.02 -18.13 4.72
N ALA A 142 -2.79 -18.90 3.98
CA ALA A 142 -4.00 -18.44 3.30
C ALA A 142 -5.09 -19.50 3.40
N ALA A 143 -6.35 -19.06 3.43
CA ALA A 143 -7.53 -19.92 3.53
C ALA A 143 -8.75 -19.28 2.87
N GLY A 144 -9.70 -20.10 2.43
CA GLY A 144 -10.96 -19.69 1.83
C GLY A 144 -10.84 -19.22 0.37
N GLY A 145 -11.67 -18.25 -0.03
CA GLY A 145 -11.77 -17.83 -1.43
C GLY A 145 -10.46 -17.31 -2.05
N VAL A 146 -9.52 -16.82 -1.24
CA VAL A 146 -8.19 -16.42 -1.73
C VAL A 146 -7.38 -17.61 -2.26
N THR A 147 -7.67 -18.82 -1.79
CA THR A 147 -7.06 -20.08 -2.26
C THR A 147 -7.96 -20.86 -3.22
N GLY A 148 -9.03 -20.25 -3.75
CA GLY A 148 -9.94 -20.89 -4.70
C GLY A 148 -10.99 -21.82 -4.08
N LEU A 149 -11.28 -21.70 -2.78
CA LEU A 149 -12.31 -22.47 -2.09
C LEU A 149 -13.52 -21.58 -1.76
N PHE A 150 -14.72 -22.03 -2.09
CA PHE A 150 -15.94 -21.22 -2.09
C PHE A 150 -17.06 -21.82 -1.23
N SER A 151 -17.22 -23.15 -1.15
CA SER A 151 -18.26 -23.71 -0.28
C SER A 151 -17.95 -23.43 1.20
N ALA A 152 -19.00 -23.20 2.00
CA ALA A 152 -18.84 -22.84 3.41
C ALA A 152 -18.05 -23.89 4.22
N ASN A 153 -18.26 -25.17 3.90
CA ASN A 153 -17.54 -26.28 4.52
C ASN A 153 -16.06 -26.27 4.15
N ALA A 154 -15.74 -26.11 2.86
CA ALA A 154 -14.35 -26.04 2.40
C ALA A 154 -13.62 -24.81 2.96
N VAL A 155 -14.26 -23.64 2.96
CA VAL A 155 -13.70 -22.43 3.55
C VAL A 155 -13.37 -22.66 5.04
N THR A 156 -14.29 -23.26 5.80
CA THR A 156 -14.07 -23.54 7.23
C THR A 156 -12.94 -24.56 7.45
N ALA A 157 -12.92 -25.66 6.69
CA ALA A 157 -11.87 -26.67 6.76
C ALA A 157 -10.49 -26.08 6.39
N SER A 158 -10.44 -25.21 5.38
CA SER A 158 -9.18 -24.56 4.97
C SER A 158 -8.66 -23.60 6.04
N ALA A 159 -9.55 -22.92 6.76
CA ALA A 159 -9.16 -22.07 7.88
C ALA A 159 -8.53 -22.89 9.03
N GLN A 160 -9.10 -24.07 9.34
CA GLN A 160 -8.53 -24.98 10.32
C GLN A 160 -7.15 -25.49 9.89
N SER A 161 -7.01 -25.90 8.63
CA SER A 161 -5.74 -26.33 8.03
C SER A 161 -4.66 -25.23 8.07
N ALA A 162 -5.02 -23.99 7.69
CA ALA A 162 -4.11 -22.86 7.75
C ALA A 162 -3.69 -22.51 9.20
N ALA A 163 -4.63 -22.59 10.16
CA ALA A 163 -4.33 -22.37 11.57
C ALA A 163 -3.39 -23.45 12.13
N GLN A 164 -3.60 -24.73 11.80
CA GLN A 164 -2.72 -25.82 12.18
C GLN A 164 -1.31 -25.65 11.61
N THR A 165 -1.21 -25.26 10.33
CA THR A 165 0.08 -24.94 9.69
C THR A 165 0.81 -23.82 10.45
N ALA A 166 0.09 -22.76 10.84
CA ALA A 166 0.66 -21.67 11.62
C ALA A 166 1.12 -22.13 13.02
N LEU A 167 0.33 -22.96 13.72
CA LEU A 167 0.70 -23.52 15.02
C LEU A 167 1.92 -24.45 14.93
N ALA A 168 2.02 -25.26 13.88
CA ALA A 168 3.17 -26.12 13.63
C ALA A 168 4.45 -25.31 13.43
N ARG A 169 4.38 -24.23 12.65
CA ARG A 169 5.50 -23.28 12.47
C ARG A 169 5.93 -22.59 13.77
N LEU A 170 5.00 -22.42 14.72
CA LEU A 170 5.28 -21.88 16.06
C LEU A 170 5.74 -22.95 17.07
N GLY A 171 5.86 -24.22 16.65
CA GLY A 171 6.21 -25.33 17.54
C GLY A 171 5.12 -25.65 18.58
N LYS A 172 3.86 -25.30 18.29
CA LYS A 172 2.73 -25.40 19.23
C LYS A 172 1.81 -26.60 18.99
N ASP A 173 1.80 -27.18 17.79
CA ASP A 173 0.98 -28.35 17.44
C ASP A 173 1.55 -29.06 16.20
N ASN A 174 1.47 -30.40 16.14
CA ASN A 174 2.01 -31.22 15.03
C ASN A 174 0.94 -32.13 14.41
N ARG A 175 -0.33 -31.72 14.44
CA ARG A 175 -1.40 -32.46 13.76
C ARG A 175 -1.20 -32.49 12.24
N GLU A 176 -1.61 -33.61 11.65
CA GLU A 176 -1.56 -33.79 10.21
C GLU A 176 -2.57 -32.88 9.51
N ILE A 177 -2.09 -32.18 8.48
CA ILE A 177 -2.90 -31.23 7.70
C ILE A 177 -3.60 -32.00 6.59
N THR A 178 -4.93 -32.11 6.68
CA THR A 178 -5.73 -32.78 5.65
C THR A 178 -6.01 -31.83 4.47
N PRO A 179 -5.83 -32.27 3.21
CA PRO A 179 -6.27 -31.52 2.04
C PRO A 179 -7.78 -31.26 2.07
N VAL A 180 -8.17 -30.06 1.66
CA VAL A 180 -9.58 -29.65 1.60
C VAL A 180 -10.08 -29.81 0.17
N LEU A 181 -11.21 -30.49 0.02
CA LEU A 181 -11.92 -30.63 -1.24
C LEU A 181 -13.11 -29.67 -1.28
N ASP A 182 -13.42 -29.16 -2.47
CA ASP A 182 -14.55 -28.27 -2.70
C ASP A 182 -15.21 -28.53 -4.05
N ASP A 183 -16.40 -29.13 -4.03
CA ASP A 183 -17.15 -29.46 -5.23
C ASP A 183 -17.72 -28.20 -5.92
N GLU A 184 -17.84 -27.07 -5.20
CA GLU A 184 -18.29 -25.81 -5.80
C GLU A 184 -17.17 -25.06 -6.52
N ALA A 185 -15.90 -25.39 -6.27
CA ALA A 185 -14.78 -24.66 -6.83
C ALA A 185 -14.83 -24.64 -8.36
N ALA A 186 -15.05 -25.80 -8.99
CA ALA A 186 -15.14 -25.92 -10.45
C ALA A 186 -16.31 -25.12 -11.06
N LEU A 187 -17.31 -24.73 -10.25
CA LEU A 187 -18.48 -24.00 -10.70
C LEU A 187 -18.42 -22.49 -10.37
N ALA A 188 -17.40 -22.06 -9.63
CA ALA A 188 -17.33 -20.70 -9.07
C ALA A 188 -17.13 -19.62 -10.13
N ASN A 189 -16.38 -19.93 -11.19
CA ASN A 189 -16.03 -19.01 -12.26
C ASN A 189 -16.53 -19.50 -13.61
N PHE A 190 -16.91 -18.56 -14.46
CA PHE A 190 -17.20 -18.83 -15.86
C PHE A 190 -16.66 -17.72 -16.74
N GLU A 191 -15.87 -18.12 -17.74
CA GLU A 191 -15.24 -17.16 -18.63
C GLU A 191 -16.21 -16.68 -19.72
N LEU A 192 -16.75 -15.46 -19.55
CA LEU A 192 -17.56 -14.80 -20.57
C LEU A 192 -16.69 -14.17 -21.68
N PRO A 193 -17.01 -14.35 -22.97
CA PRO A 193 -16.30 -13.67 -24.05
C PRO A 193 -16.39 -12.14 -23.92
N ILE A 194 -15.23 -11.47 -23.90
CA ILE A 194 -15.16 -10.02 -23.96
C ILE A 194 -15.08 -9.60 -25.43
N ASN A 195 -16.15 -8.97 -25.91
CA ASN A 195 -16.27 -8.46 -27.27
C ASN A 195 -16.70 -7.00 -27.22
N ALA A 196 -16.06 -6.15 -28.03
CA ALA A 196 -16.49 -4.77 -28.17
C ALA A 196 -17.79 -4.72 -28.97
N HIS A 197 -18.84 -4.15 -28.40
CA HIS A 197 -20.10 -3.92 -29.07
C HIS A 197 -19.96 -2.69 -29.99
N PRO A 198 -20.38 -2.75 -31.27
CA PRO A 198 -20.14 -1.66 -32.23
C PRO A 198 -20.70 -0.29 -31.82
N ARG A 199 -21.77 -0.30 -31.03
CA ARG A 199 -22.45 0.91 -30.52
C ARG A 199 -22.47 0.99 -28.98
N GLY A 200 -21.78 0.06 -28.32
CA GLY A 200 -21.77 -0.06 -26.86
C GLY A 200 -20.65 0.77 -26.24
N LYS A 201 -20.71 0.90 -24.91
CA LYS A 201 -19.68 1.57 -24.12
C LYS A 201 -18.88 0.56 -23.29
N ASP A 202 -18.67 -0.66 -23.78
CA ASP A 202 -18.23 -1.86 -23.02
C ASP A 202 -17.09 -1.58 -22.03
N PHE A 203 -17.45 -1.17 -20.81
CA PHE A 203 -16.51 -0.64 -19.84
C PHE A 203 -15.70 -1.78 -19.24
N ILE A 204 -14.38 -1.64 -19.29
CA ILE A 204 -13.43 -2.47 -18.56
C ILE A 204 -13.08 -1.80 -17.23
N ASP A 205 -12.82 -0.49 -17.26
CA ASP A 205 -12.49 0.29 -16.07
C ASP A 205 -13.47 1.44 -15.90
N ARG A 206 -14.31 1.34 -14.87
CA ARG A 206 -15.31 2.35 -14.54
C ARG A 206 -14.74 3.55 -13.79
N ASP A 207 -13.54 3.44 -13.21
CA ASP A 207 -12.92 4.56 -12.50
C ASP A 207 -12.35 5.57 -13.50
N GLU A 208 -11.86 5.08 -14.63
CA GLU A 208 -11.15 5.83 -15.67
C GLU A 208 -11.95 5.93 -16.99
N ASP A 209 -13.21 5.46 -17.01
CA ASP A 209 -14.11 5.44 -18.17
C ASP A 209 -13.56 4.68 -19.41
N LEU A 210 -12.75 3.65 -19.19
CA LEU A 210 -12.08 2.89 -20.25
C LEU A 210 -12.91 1.71 -20.74
N GLN A 211 -12.89 1.52 -22.06
CA GLN A 211 -13.65 0.50 -22.77
C GLN A 211 -12.75 -0.55 -23.40
N VAL A 212 -13.34 -1.68 -23.81
CA VAL A 212 -12.65 -2.76 -24.54
C VAL A 212 -11.87 -2.22 -25.74
N LYS A 213 -12.48 -1.32 -26.52
CA LYS A 213 -11.86 -0.75 -27.73
C LYS A 213 -10.63 0.11 -27.42
N ASP A 214 -10.58 0.76 -26.26
CA ASP A 214 -9.48 1.66 -25.89
C ASP A 214 -8.22 0.85 -25.63
N LEU A 215 -8.35 -0.31 -24.96
CA LEU A 215 -7.25 -1.25 -24.80
C LEU A 215 -6.82 -1.90 -26.11
N GLN A 216 -7.78 -2.25 -26.97
CA GLN A 216 -7.48 -2.79 -28.30
C GLN A 216 -6.72 -1.78 -29.17
N ASN A 217 -7.07 -0.50 -29.08
CA ASN A 217 -6.38 0.57 -29.79
C ASN A 217 -4.97 0.79 -29.22
N ALA A 218 -4.78 0.77 -27.90
CA ALA A 218 -3.45 0.82 -27.29
C ALA A 218 -2.52 -0.30 -27.83
N VAL A 219 -3.04 -1.52 -27.94
CA VAL A 219 -2.28 -2.63 -28.54
C VAL A 219 -1.95 -2.38 -30.01
N LYS A 220 -2.91 -1.87 -30.80
CA LYS A 220 -2.69 -1.52 -32.22
C LYS A 220 -1.65 -0.40 -32.41
N GLU A 221 -1.54 0.51 -31.45
CA GLU A 221 -0.52 1.58 -31.45
C GLU A 221 0.87 1.08 -31.04
N GLY A 222 0.99 -0.20 -30.64
CA GLY A 222 2.26 -0.85 -30.35
C GLY A 222 2.50 -1.15 -28.87
N TYR A 223 1.56 -0.80 -27.98
CA TYR A 223 1.66 -1.13 -26.56
C TYR A 223 1.16 -2.57 -26.31
N SER A 224 2.05 -3.56 -26.44
CA SER A 224 1.71 -4.99 -26.30
C SER A 224 1.94 -5.57 -24.91
N GLU A 225 2.69 -4.89 -24.05
CA GLU A 225 2.95 -5.31 -22.67
C GLU A 225 1.96 -4.67 -21.70
N LEU A 226 1.45 -5.43 -20.72
CA LEU A 226 0.38 -4.98 -19.84
C LEU A 226 0.73 -3.71 -19.04
N GLU A 227 1.99 -3.59 -18.59
CA GLU A 227 2.48 -2.39 -17.89
C GLU A 227 2.57 -1.16 -18.81
N LEU A 228 2.74 -1.35 -20.13
CA LEU A 228 2.71 -0.26 -21.11
C LEU A 228 1.26 0.14 -21.42
N VAL A 229 0.37 -0.84 -21.63
CA VAL A 229 -1.07 -0.59 -21.81
C VAL A 229 -1.62 0.17 -20.60
N LYS A 230 -1.25 -0.23 -19.38
CA LYS A 230 -1.60 0.47 -18.14
C LYS A 230 -1.16 1.94 -18.15
N ARG A 231 0.11 2.22 -18.43
CA ARG A 231 0.64 3.59 -18.42
C ARG A 231 0.05 4.47 -19.52
N PHE A 232 -0.24 3.90 -20.67
CA PHE A 232 -0.78 4.63 -21.81
C PHE A 232 -2.28 4.92 -21.65
N SER A 233 -3.07 3.90 -21.28
CA SER A 233 -4.52 4.00 -21.20
C SER A 233 -5.05 4.46 -19.84
N THR A 234 -4.21 4.49 -18.80
CA THR A 234 -4.57 4.70 -17.37
C THR A 234 -5.36 3.57 -16.71
N VAL A 235 -5.55 2.42 -17.36
CA VAL A 235 -6.32 1.30 -16.79
C VAL A 235 -5.79 0.82 -15.44
N GLY A 236 -6.68 0.72 -14.46
CA GLY A 236 -6.38 0.31 -13.09
C GLY A 236 -5.63 1.36 -12.25
N MET A 237 -5.53 2.61 -12.72
CA MET A 237 -4.89 3.71 -11.96
C MET A 237 -5.87 4.49 -11.06
N GLY A 238 -7.17 4.27 -11.22
CA GLY A 238 -8.21 4.89 -10.40
C GLY A 238 -8.28 4.39 -8.95
N PRO A 239 -9.23 4.87 -8.14
CA PRO A 239 -9.34 4.56 -6.71
C PRO A 239 -9.48 3.07 -6.36
N SER A 240 -10.03 2.25 -7.27
CA SER A 240 -10.11 0.80 -7.07
C SER A 240 -8.76 0.10 -7.19
N GLN A 241 -7.75 0.76 -7.77
CA GLN A 241 -6.44 0.21 -8.12
C GLN A 241 -6.56 -1.05 -9.00
N GLY A 242 -7.52 -1.04 -9.92
CA GLY A 242 -7.73 -2.11 -10.90
C GLY A 242 -8.36 -3.38 -10.35
N ARG A 243 -8.89 -3.38 -9.11
CA ARG A 243 -9.52 -4.57 -8.51
C ARG A 243 -10.69 -5.13 -9.34
N HIS A 244 -11.44 -4.27 -10.02
CA HIS A 244 -12.54 -4.68 -10.89
C HIS A 244 -12.13 -4.83 -12.36
N SER A 245 -11.06 -4.18 -12.81
CA SER A 245 -10.65 -4.13 -14.22
C SER A 245 -9.51 -5.08 -14.58
N ALA A 246 -8.64 -5.47 -13.63
CA ALA A 246 -7.38 -6.16 -13.91
C ALA A 246 -7.51 -7.44 -14.77
N LEU A 247 -8.42 -8.36 -14.41
CA LEU A 247 -8.62 -9.59 -15.19
C LEU A 247 -9.20 -9.27 -16.57
N ALA A 248 -10.20 -8.39 -16.66
CA ALA A 248 -10.81 -8.00 -17.93
C ALA A 248 -9.78 -7.33 -18.86
N THR A 249 -8.89 -6.50 -18.31
CA THR A 249 -7.76 -5.91 -19.02
C THR A 249 -6.79 -6.98 -19.52
N ALA A 250 -6.34 -7.88 -18.64
CA ALA A 250 -5.40 -8.95 -19.01
C ALA A 250 -5.98 -9.83 -20.14
N ARG A 251 -7.24 -10.24 -20.04
CA ARG A 251 -7.96 -11.00 -21.08
C ARG A 251 -8.08 -10.24 -22.39
N THR A 252 -8.38 -8.94 -22.33
CA THR A 252 -8.51 -8.10 -23.54
C THR A 252 -7.17 -7.92 -24.25
N VAL A 253 -6.09 -7.68 -23.50
CA VAL A 253 -4.72 -7.56 -24.04
C VAL A 253 -4.22 -8.91 -24.57
N ALA A 254 -4.43 -10.00 -23.83
CA ALA A 254 -4.11 -11.37 -24.26
C ALA A 254 -4.75 -11.70 -25.61
N LYS A 255 -6.06 -11.46 -25.74
CA LYS A 255 -6.78 -11.64 -27.00
C LYS A 255 -6.25 -10.74 -28.12
N ALA A 256 -5.98 -9.46 -27.85
CA ALA A 256 -5.48 -8.51 -28.85
C ALA A 256 -4.05 -8.81 -29.32
N THR A 257 -3.26 -9.49 -28.50
CA THR A 257 -1.86 -9.86 -28.77
C THR A 257 -1.70 -11.33 -29.18
N ASN A 258 -2.79 -12.10 -29.23
CA ASN A 258 -2.80 -13.54 -29.47
C ASN A 258 -1.88 -14.33 -28.51
N ARG A 259 -1.89 -13.95 -27.22
CA ARG A 259 -1.17 -14.57 -26.11
C ARG A 259 -2.15 -15.14 -25.09
N LYS A 260 -1.66 -16.01 -24.22
CA LYS A 260 -2.44 -16.47 -23.06
C LYS A 260 -2.43 -15.45 -21.92
N VAL A 261 -3.45 -15.45 -21.07
CA VAL A 261 -3.49 -14.58 -19.88
C VAL A 261 -2.30 -14.85 -18.96
N ALA A 262 -1.90 -16.12 -18.82
CA ALA A 262 -0.72 -16.51 -18.04
C ALA A 262 0.60 -15.91 -18.57
N GLU A 263 0.68 -15.64 -19.88
CA GLU A 263 1.86 -15.03 -20.52
C GLU A 263 1.86 -13.50 -20.40
N VAL A 264 0.69 -12.86 -20.42
CA VAL A 264 0.53 -11.41 -20.25
C VAL A 264 0.68 -11.03 -18.77
N GLY A 265 0.23 -11.89 -17.88
CA GLY A 265 0.22 -11.69 -16.44
C GLY A 265 -0.82 -10.67 -15.98
N VAL A 266 -0.71 -10.26 -14.72
CA VAL A 266 -1.43 -9.11 -14.15
C VAL A 266 -0.41 -8.06 -13.68
N THR A 267 -0.84 -6.81 -13.58
CA THR A 267 0.07 -5.74 -13.11
C THR A 267 0.49 -5.96 -11.67
N THR A 268 1.69 -5.47 -11.33
CA THR A 268 2.25 -5.65 -9.98
C THR A 268 1.41 -4.95 -8.92
N ALA A 269 0.97 -5.69 -7.89
CA ALA A 269 0.35 -5.10 -6.70
C ALA A 269 1.41 -4.42 -5.82
N ARG A 270 1.16 -3.18 -5.38
CA ARG A 270 2.09 -2.40 -4.54
C ARG A 270 1.41 -1.96 -3.24
N PRO A 271 2.15 -1.81 -2.14
CA PRO A 271 1.64 -1.11 -0.96
C PRO A 271 1.31 0.35 -1.27
N PRO A 272 0.33 0.96 -0.57
CA PRO A 272 -0.56 0.32 0.40
C PRO A 272 -1.69 -0.49 -0.28
N PHE A 273 -2.27 -1.49 0.41
CA PHE A 273 -3.37 -2.31 -0.12
C PHE A 273 -4.63 -1.49 -0.45
N ALA A 274 -4.92 -0.52 0.40
CA ALA A 274 -5.96 0.48 0.22
C ALA A 274 -5.35 1.87 0.50
N PRO A 275 -5.95 2.96 0.01
CA PRO A 275 -5.49 4.30 0.34
C PRO A 275 -5.45 4.51 1.85
N GLU A 276 -4.33 5.03 2.33
CA GLU A 276 -4.14 5.45 3.72
C GLU A 276 -3.99 6.96 3.80
N THR A 277 -4.42 7.55 4.90
CA THR A 277 -4.30 9.01 5.07
C THR A 277 -2.86 9.38 5.42
N LEU A 278 -2.34 10.43 4.80
CA LEU A 278 -0.99 10.92 5.09
C LEU A 278 -0.81 11.30 6.57
N GLY A 279 -1.87 11.76 7.24
CA GLY A 279 -1.84 12.10 8.67
C GLY A 279 -1.69 10.87 9.59
N VAL A 280 -2.24 9.72 9.20
CA VAL A 280 -1.98 8.46 9.93
C VAL A 280 -0.53 8.02 9.70
N LEU A 281 -0.05 8.09 8.45
CA LEU A 281 1.33 7.70 8.10
C LEU A 281 2.41 8.60 8.71
N SER A 282 2.14 9.90 8.89
CA SER A 282 3.07 10.81 9.56
C SER A 282 3.23 10.47 11.04
N GLY A 283 2.24 9.81 11.64
CA GLY A 283 2.22 9.57 13.08
C GLY A 283 2.36 10.86 13.87
N HIS A 284 2.93 10.76 15.07
CA HIS A 284 3.26 11.91 15.91
C HIS A 284 4.72 12.31 15.71
N HIS A 285 4.95 13.45 15.06
CA HIS A 285 6.29 14.02 14.95
C HIS A 285 6.54 14.98 16.10
N HIS A 286 7.27 14.52 17.12
CA HIS A 286 7.86 15.38 18.15
C HIS A 286 9.35 15.57 17.82
N PRO A 287 9.76 16.69 17.18
CA PRO A 287 11.18 16.92 16.95
C PRO A 287 11.90 16.97 18.29
N ALA A 288 12.97 16.18 18.42
CA ALA A 288 13.77 16.15 19.64
C ALA A 288 14.43 17.53 19.84
N GLU A 289 13.98 18.25 20.86
CA GLU A 289 14.54 19.55 21.25
C GLU A 289 15.45 19.39 22.47
N ARG A 290 16.70 19.83 22.35
CA ARG A 290 17.69 19.86 23.42
C ARG A 290 17.82 21.28 23.97
N ARG A 291 17.91 21.38 25.30
CA ARG A 291 17.99 22.64 26.05
C ARG A 291 19.19 22.59 26.99
N SER A 292 19.97 23.68 27.04
CA SER A 292 21.08 23.78 27.99
C SER A 292 20.52 23.95 29.42
N ALA A 293 21.37 23.75 30.42
CA ALA A 293 21.00 24.02 31.83
C ALA A 293 20.61 25.49 32.06
N LEU A 294 21.07 26.40 31.20
CA LEU A 294 20.79 27.84 31.25
C LEU A 294 19.56 28.25 30.40
N HIS A 295 18.85 27.30 29.79
CA HIS A 295 17.76 27.62 28.86
C HIS A 295 16.69 28.53 29.45
N GLN A 296 16.26 28.26 30.69
CA GLN A 296 15.22 29.08 31.34
C GLN A 296 15.72 30.50 31.64
N GLU A 297 17.01 30.64 31.93
CA GLU A 297 17.63 31.94 32.17
C GLU A 297 17.72 32.75 30.87
N HIS A 298 18.07 32.11 29.75
CA HIS A 298 18.03 32.75 28.43
C HIS A 298 16.65 33.32 28.13
N ILE A 299 15.59 32.54 28.36
CA ILE A 299 14.21 33.01 28.19
C ILE A 299 13.90 34.21 29.10
N ARG A 300 14.31 34.14 30.38
CA ARG A 300 14.09 35.23 31.36
C ARG A 300 14.79 36.53 30.95
N LEU A 301 15.99 36.43 30.38
CA LEU A 301 16.78 37.56 29.88
C LEU A 301 16.30 38.08 28.51
N GLY A 302 15.25 37.47 27.93
CA GLY A 302 14.69 37.90 26.66
C GLY A 302 15.48 37.43 25.43
N ALA A 303 16.16 36.28 25.52
CA ALA A 303 16.87 35.71 24.37
C ALA A 303 15.93 35.30 23.24
N ASP A 304 16.29 35.62 22.00
CA ASP A 304 15.69 35.04 20.79
C ASP A 304 16.29 33.63 20.58
N MET A 305 15.58 32.59 21.04
CA MET A 305 16.06 31.21 20.98
C MET A 305 15.88 30.60 19.58
N ARG A 306 16.98 30.15 18.97
CA ARG A 306 17.00 29.58 17.61
C ARG A 306 17.47 28.12 17.59
N PRO A 307 16.94 27.31 16.64
CA PRO A 307 17.41 25.94 16.48
C PRO A 307 18.81 25.91 15.86
N VAL A 308 19.71 25.13 16.44
CA VAL A 308 21.02 24.75 15.91
C VAL A 308 21.11 23.23 16.01
N GLY A 309 20.79 22.54 14.92
CA GLY A 309 20.46 21.11 14.97
C GLY A 309 19.30 20.86 15.93
N ALA A 310 19.47 19.92 16.85
CA ALA A 310 18.47 19.65 17.90
C ALA A 310 18.48 20.67 19.05
N TRP A 311 19.49 21.53 19.17
CA TRP A 311 19.62 22.46 20.30
C TRP A 311 18.87 23.77 20.10
N ARG A 312 18.32 24.33 21.17
CA ARG A 312 17.90 25.74 21.24
C ARG A 312 19.00 26.60 21.83
N ARG A 313 19.53 27.55 21.06
CA ARG A 313 20.60 28.47 21.48
C ARG A 313 20.13 29.93 21.45
N PRO A 314 20.61 30.77 22.38
CA PRO A 314 20.36 32.21 22.30
C PRO A 314 21.04 32.78 21.05
N TYR A 315 20.30 33.51 20.23
CA TYR A 315 20.84 34.18 19.04
C TYR A 315 21.29 35.62 19.35
N PHE A 316 20.48 36.36 20.10
CA PHE A 316 20.77 37.68 20.70
C PHE A 316 19.74 37.90 21.83
N TYR A 317 19.90 38.96 22.63
CA TYR A 317 18.98 39.28 23.72
C TYR A 317 18.19 40.57 23.46
N GLY A 318 16.86 40.50 23.53
CA GLY A 318 15.94 41.63 23.39
C GLY A 318 14.95 41.52 22.22
N PRO A 319 14.22 42.59 21.90
CA PRO A 319 13.18 42.57 20.86
C PRO A 319 13.75 42.36 19.45
N LYS A 320 13.10 41.50 18.66
CA LYS A 320 13.49 41.19 17.28
C LYS A 320 13.53 42.42 16.35
N ALA A 321 12.71 43.43 16.60
CA ALA A 321 12.72 44.67 15.82
C ALA A 321 14.07 45.40 15.88
N ASP A 322 14.81 45.23 16.98
CA ASP A 322 16.07 45.92 17.25
C ASP A 322 17.29 45.02 17.09
N ALA A 323 17.12 43.79 16.57
CA ALA A 323 18.14 42.75 16.57
C ALA A 323 19.50 43.22 16.04
N LYS A 324 19.52 43.97 14.93
CA LYS A 324 20.78 44.49 14.35
C LYS A 324 21.52 45.40 15.34
N ARG A 325 20.82 46.39 15.89
CA ARG A 325 21.39 47.35 16.85
C ARG A 325 21.87 46.63 18.11
N LEU A 326 21.06 45.71 18.64
CA LEU A 326 21.39 44.94 19.84
C LEU A 326 22.61 44.03 19.63
N ILE A 327 22.70 43.37 18.48
CA ILE A 327 23.88 42.55 18.12
C ILE A 327 25.13 43.44 17.98
N GLU A 328 25.02 44.62 17.35
CA GLU A 328 26.12 45.57 17.26
C GLU A 328 26.58 46.03 18.66
N GLU A 329 25.63 46.35 19.55
CA GLU A 329 25.89 46.70 20.95
C GLU A 329 26.55 45.53 21.73
N GLU A 330 26.08 44.30 21.56
CA GLU A 330 26.71 43.10 22.15
C GLU A 330 28.16 42.96 21.68
N VAL A 331 28.43 43.10 20.36
CA VAL A 331 29.79 43.04 19.81
C VAL A 331 30.68 44.13 20.41
N HIS A 332 30.17 45.36 20.52
CA HIS A 332 30.91 46.46 21.15
C HIS A 332 31.17 46.20 22.63
N ALA A 333 30.21 45.66 23.37
CA ALA A 333 30.34 45.32 24.79
C ALA A 333 31.40 44.23 25.01
N VAL A 334 31.43 43.18 24.18
CA VAL A 334 32.46 42.13 24.26
C VAL A 334 33.85 42.69 23.96
N ARG A 335 33.99 43.55 22.94
CA ARG A 335 35.30 44.09 22.52
C ARG A 335 35.88 45.12 23.49
N ASN A 336 35.02 45.90 24.14
CA ASN A 336 35.44 47.02 25.01
C ASN A 336 35.21 46.72 26.50
N GLY A 337 34.77 45.52 26.84
CA GLY A 337 34.41 45.11 28.20
C GLY A 337 34.47 43.60 28.37
N VAL A 338 33.37 43.01 28.83
CA VAL A 338 33.25 41.57 29.06
C VAL A 338 31.92 41.06 28.53
N GLY A 339 31.94 39.86 27.93
CA GLY A 339 30.75 39.15 27.48
C GLY A 339 30.74 37.71 28.01
N VAL A 340 29.54 37.14 28.13
CA VAL A 340 29.34 35.75 28.52
C VAL A 340 28.52 35.08 27.42
N LEU A 341 28.97 33.90 26.98
CA LEU A 341 28.29 33.10 25.96
C LEU A 341 28.06 31.68 26.48
N ASP A 342 26.83 31.19 26.35
CA ASP A 342 26.53 29.77 26.57
C ASP A 342 27.06 28.93 25.40
N VAL A 343 28.16 28.22 25.67
CA VAL A 343 28.81 27.29 24.75
C VAL A 343 28.60 25.82 25.15
N SER A 344 27.70 25.53 26.09
CA SER A 344 27.44 24.16 26.60
C SER A 344 26.93 23.20 25.52
N THR A 345 26.54 23.71 24.36
CA THR A 345 26.08 22.91 23.22
C THR A 345 27.22 22.40 22.34
N LEU A 346 28.46 22.87 22.51
CA LEU A 346 29.61 22.28 21.82
C LEU A 346 29.78 20.83 22.28
N GLY A 347 30.22 19.98 21.37
CA GLY A 347 30.58 18.62 21.71
C GLY A 347 31.75 18.58 22.68
N GLY A 348 31.71 17.69 23.66
CA GLY A 348 32.83 17.37 24.53
C GLY A 348 33.12 15.88 24.44
N LEU A 349 34.30 15.51 23.95
CA LEU A 349 34.72 14.13 23.74
C LEU A 349 36.00 13.88 24.54
N GLU A 350 35.97 12.92 25.47
CA GLU A 350 37.17 12.47 26.15
C GLU A 350 37.81 11.32 25.36
N VAL A 351 39.06 11.52 24.95
CA VAL A 351 39.88 10.52 24.26
C VAL A 351 40.99 10.08 25.21
N ARG A 352 40.94 8.82 25.64
CA ARG A 352 41.84 8.27 26.66
C ARG A 352 42.54 7.00 26.19
N GLY A 353 43.84 6.92 26.44
CA GLY A 353 44.65 5.73 26.22
C GLY A 353 46.09 6.06 25.85
N PRO A 354 47.00 5.08 25.91
CA PRO A 354 48.43 5.29 25.63
C PRO A 354 48.68 5.89 24.24
N ASP A 355 47.80 5.60 23.27
CA ASP A 355 47.89 6.07 21.89
C ASP A 355 46.97 7.26 21.57
N ALA A 356 46.33 7.90 22.56
CA ALA A 356 45.38 8.99 22.32
C ALA A 356 45.99 10.12 21.47
N GLY A 357 47.23 10.52 21.76
CA GLY A 357 47.93 11.54 20.97
C GLY A 357 48.28 11.11 19.55
N GLU A 358 48.51 9.81 19.32
CA GLU A 358 48.74 9.24 17.98
C GLU A 358 47.43 9.16 17.20
N PHE A 359 46.35 8.71 17.84
CA PHE A 359 45.02 8.70 17.27
C PHE A 359 44.59 10.08 16.79
N LEU A 360 44.77 11.13 17.60
CA LEU A 360 44.47 12.51 17.19
C LEU A 360 45.31 12.98 15.99
N ASN A 361 46.55 12.53 15.82
CA ASN A 361 47.35 12.85 14.62
C ASN A 361 46.77 12.22 13.34
N ARG A 362 46.05 11.10 13.46
CA ARG A 362 45.43 10.41 12.33
C ARG A 362 44.07 11.02 11.97
N ILE A 363 43.32 11.45 12.98
CA ILE A 363 41.98 12.03 12.82
C ILE A 363 42.02 13.49 12.37
N TYR A 364 42.99 14.27 12.87
CA TYR A 364 43.07 15.71 12.63
C TYR A 364 44.33 16.08 11.85
N THR A 365 44.26 17.18 11.10
CA THR A 365 45.32 17.62 10.18
C THR A 365 46.61 18.13 10.84
N MET A 366 46.64 18.29 12.18
CA MET A 366 47.78 18.83 12.93
C MET A 366 48.41 17.78 13.85
N ALA A 367 49.59 18.05 14.41
CA ALA A 367 50.23 17.15 15.38
C ALA A 367 49.79 17.45 16.83
N TYR A 368 49.32 16.43 17.57
CA TYR A 368 48.84 16.51 18.96
C TYR A 368 49.68 15.68 19.93
N LYS A 369 50.37 14.63 19.46
CA LYS A 369 51.20 13.75 20.30
C LYS A 369 52.23 14.50 21.18
N LYS A 370 52.85 15.55 20.63
CA LYS A 370 53.85 16.39 21.33
C LYS A 370 53.25 17.63 22.02
N GLN A 371 51.93 17.80 22.03
CA GLN A 371 51.27 18.90 22.73
C GLN A 371 51.54 18.77 24.24
N PRO A 372 52.08 19.79 24.94
CA PRO A 372 52.29 19.69 26.38
C PRO A 372 50.98 19.52 27.16
N VAL A 373 51.03 18.83 28.29
CA VAL A 373 49.91 18.76 29.25
C VAL A 373 49.55 20.17 29.73
N GLY A 374 48.25 20.45 29.90
CA GLY A 374 47.75 21.76 30.29
C GLY A 374 47.73 22.79 29.14
N ARG A 375 47.94 22.37 27.89
CA ARG A 375 47.82 23.21 26.70
C ARG A 375 46.70 22.75 25.79
N CYS A 376 46.16 23.68 25.02
CA CYS A 376 45.14 23.46 23.99
C CYS A 376 45.70 23.70 22.58
N ARG A 377 45.12 23.03 21.59
CA ARG A 377 45.42 23.22 20.16
C ARG A 377 44.15 23.11 19.33
N TYR A 378 44.03 23.94 18.30
CA TYR A 378 42.91 23.89 17.37
C TYR A 378 42.90 22.59 16.58
N CYS A 379 41.70 22.08 16.32
CA CYS A 379 41.42 20.85 15.60
C CYS A 379 40.74 21.18 14.28
N LEU A 380 41.23 20.56 13.19
CA LEU A 380 40.61 20.64 11.87
C LEU A 380 40.51 19.22 11.32
N MET A 381 39.29 18.70 11.24
CA MET A 381 38.97 17.36 10.78
C MET A 381 38.57 17.39 9.31
N THR A 382 39.14 16.47 8.54
CA THR A 382 38.78 16.28 7.14
C THR A 382 38.25 14.88 6.91
N ASN A 383 37.39 14.71 5.91
CA ASN A 383 37.11 13.37 5.39
C ASN A 383 38.27 12.86 4.52
N GLU A 384 38.15 11.64 4.00
CA GLU A 384 39.15 10.97 3.14
C GLU A 384 39.46 11.74 1.84
N MET A 385 38.55 12.63 1.41
CA MET A 385 38.75 13.49 0.24
C MET A 385 39.43 14.83 0.58
N GLY A 386 39.83 15.05 1.84
CA GLY A 386 40.45 16.29 2.31
C GLY A 386 39.46 17.45 2.50
N THR A 387 38.15 17.20 2.49
CA THR A 387 37.14 18.24 2.76
C THR A 387 36.95 18.41 4.26
N VAL A 388 36.92 19.66 4.73
CA VAL A 388 36.65 19.97 6.14
C VAL A 388 35.24 19.51 6.54
N ILE A 389 35.15 18.72 7.60
CA ILE A 389 33.89 18.16 8.10
C ILE A 389 33.54 18.59 9.53
N ASP A 390 34.55 18.96 10.32
CA ASP A 390 34.37 19.53 11.65
C ASP A 390 35.65 20.24 12.11
N ASP A 391 35.52 21.07 13.13
CA ASP A 391 36.62 21.70 13.82
C ASP A 391 36.37 21.86 15.32
N GLY A 392 37.43 22.21 16.06
CA GLY A 392 37.32 22.36 17.50
C GLY A 392 38.66 22.63 18.17
N VAL A 393 38.79 22.19 19.42
CA VAL A 393 40.00 22.35 20.24
C VAL A 393 40.25 21.07 21.02
N ALA A 394 41.47 20.56 20.96
CA ALA A 394 41.95 19.48 21.81
C ALA A 394 42.75 20.06 22.98
N TYR A 395 42.27 19.85 24.20
CA TYR A 395 42.98 20.17 25.44
C TYR A 395 43.61 18.90 26.02
N ARG A 396 44.93 18.91 26.25
CA ARG A 396 45.63 17.75 26.82
C ARG A 396 45.58 17.82 28.34
N LEU A 397 44.67 17.06 28.95
CA LEU A 397 44.42 17.01 30.38
C LEU A 397 45.51 16.23 31.14
N ALA A 398 45.98 15.13 30.55
CA ALA A 398 47.06 14.31 31.10
C ALA A 398 47.91 13.72 29.96
N GLU A 399 48.92 12.91 30.30
CA GLU A 399 49.78 12.27 29.30
C GLU A 399 48.98 11.46 28.27
N ASP A 400 47.97 10.72 28.72
CA ASP A 400 47.15 9.79 27.95
C ASP A 400 45.67 10.24 27.85
N LEU A 401 45.35 11.51 28.13
CA LEU A 401 43.97 12.02 28.17
C LEU A 401 43.84 13.38 27.47
N TYR A 402 42.93 13.43 26.48
CA TYR A 402 42.55 14.63 25.76
C TYR A 402 41.05 14.90 25.90
N TYR A 403 40.68 16.16 26.08
CA TYR A 403 39.32 16.64 25.94
C TYR A 403 39.21 17.40 24.61
N VAL A 404 38.45 16.85 23.68
CA VAL A 404 38.32 17.36 22.32
C VAL A 404 36.92 17.94 22.14
N THR A 405 36.86 19.19 21.69
CA THR A 405 35.58 19.80 21.35
C THR A 405 35.21 19.52 19.89
N ALA A 406 33.91 19.45 19.61
CA ALA A 406 33.36 19.38 18.26
C ALA A 406 32.26 20.42 18.09
N THR A 407 31.93 20.80 16.85
CA THR A 407 30.84 21.76 16.61
C THR A 407 29.50 21.19 17.11
N THR A 408 28.60 22.08 17.55
CA THR A 408 27.28 21.68 18.10
C THR A 408 26.49 20.76 17.18
N GLY A 409 26.59 20.99 15.86
CA GLY A 409 25.86 20.21 14.86
C GLY A 409 26.51 18.87 14.52
N ALA A 410 27.81 18.70 14.77
CA ALA A 410 28.57 17.57 14.24
C ALA A 410 29.09 16.60 15.31
N VAL A 411 29.03 16.92 16.61
CA VAL A 411 29.59 16.08 17.68
C VAL A 411 29.22 14.59 17.58
N ALA A 412 27.96 14.27 17.29
CA ALA A 412 27.51 12.89 17.18
C ALA A 412 28.19 12.15 16.01
N ARG A 413 28.41 12.86 14.89
CA ARG A 413 29.14 12.33 13.74
C ARG A 413 30.62 12.17 14.07
N VAL A 414 31.27 13.18 14.64
CA VAL A 414 32.70 13.12 15.03
C VAL A 414 32.95 11.94 15.97
N TYR A 415 32.08 11.74 16.96
CA TYR A 415 32.15 10.59 17.86
C TYR A 415 32.02 9.25 17.10
N SER A 416 31.05 9.15 16.17
CA SER A 416 30.88 7.95 15.34
C SER A 416 32.09 7.69 14.44
N ASP A 417 32.65 8.73 13.82
CA ASP A 417 33.83 8.63 12.97
C ASP A 417 35.04 8.19 13.80
N MET A 418 35.22 8.74 15.00
CA MET A 418 36.27 8.32 15.93
C MET A 418 36.13 6.88 16.43
N LEU A 419 34.92 6.33 16.53
CA LEU A 419 34.69 4.93 16.93
C LEU A 419 34.86 3.94 15.78
N PHE A 420 34.66 4.40 14.54
CA PHE A 420 34.79 3.56 13.36
C PHE A 420 36.26 3.20 13.08
N TRP A 421 37.18 4.14 13.30
CA TRP A 421 38.63 3.99 13.16
C TRP A 421 39.28 3.46 14.43
#